data_AF-C7R1J3-F1
#
_entry.id   AF-C7R1J3-F1
#
_cell.length_a   1.000
_cell.length_b   1.000
_cell.length_c   1.000
_cell.angle_alpha   90.00
_cell.angle_beta   90.00
_cell.angle_gamma   90.00
#
_symmetry.space_group_name_H-M   'P 1'
#
loop_
_entity.id
_entity.type
_entity.pdbx_description
1 polymer ?
#
loop_
_entity_poly.entity_id
_entity_poly.type
_entity_poly.pdbx_seq_one_letter_code
_entity_poly.pdbx_strand_id
1 'polypeptide(L)'
;MIQHRTGDYYGDGTQNLIWEVIEDGQVIAELYVAAANGLIMNISVNEDRQGEGHARALYEAATATHTIYHVPAWGCTEDGLAFAEAMGGETMDEEEAAAFLGVDLSIFDAA
;
A
#
# COMPACT_ATOMS: atom_id res chain seq x y z
N MET A 1 10.71 -8.74 12.97
CA MET A 1 11.48 -9.04 11.72
C MET A 1 10.58 -8.74 10.54
N ILE A 2 11.09 -8.14 9.46
CA ILE A 2 10.32 -8.00 8.21
C ILE A 2 10.39 -9.30 7.41
N GLN A 3 9.24 -9.82 7.00
CA GLN A 3 9.14 -10.93 6.04
C GLN A 3 8.50 -10.43 4.75
N HIS A 4 8.80 -11.11 3.63
CA HIS A 4 8.22 -10.84 2.32
C HIS A 4 7.68 -12.14 1.72
N ARG A 5 6.46 -12.11 1.20
CA ARG A 5 5.79 -13.24 0.53
C ARG A 5 4.85 -12.75 -0.56
N THR A 6 4.41 -13.66 -1.42
CA THR A 6 3.29 -13.44 -2.33
C THR A 6 2.02 -14.09 -1.79
N GLY A 7 0.85 -13.51 -2.04
CA GLY A 7 -0.41 -14.13 -1.67
C GLY A 7 -1.65 -13.41 -2.17
N ASP A 8 -2.78 -14.10 -2.05
CA ASP A 8 -4.11 -13.51 -2.22
C ASP A 8 -4.55 -12.90 -0.89
N TYR A 9 -4.82 -11.60 -0.90
CA TYR A 9 -5.26 -10.85 0.28
C TYR A 9 -6.77 -10.61 0.28
N TYR A 10 -7.33 -10.22 -0.87
CA TYR A 10 -8.75 -9.86 -1.00
C TYR A 10 -9.66 -11.08 -1.26
N GLY A 11 -9.08 -12.27 -1.48
CA GLY A 11 -9.83 -13.49 -1.82
C GLY A 11 -10.42 -13.45 -3.23
N ASP A 12 -9.94 -12.53 -4.07
CA ASP A 12 -10.42 -12.29 -5.43
C ASP A 12 -9.52 -12.95 -6.49
N GLY A 13 -8.50 -13.70 -6.05
CA GLY A 13 -7.53 -14.36 -6.91
C GLY A 13 -6.39 -13.44 -7.39
N THR A 14 -6.36 -12.17 -6.98
CA THR A 14 -5.26 -11.26 -7.31
C THR A 14 -4.03 -11.57 -6.46
N GLN A 15 -2.86 -11.58 -7.09
CA GLN A 15 -1.60 -11.78 -6.40
C GLN A 15 -1.06 -10.44 -5.90
N ASN A 16 -0.68 -10.42 -4.63
CA ASN A 16 -0.04 -9.28 -3.98
C ASN A 16 1.37 -9.66 -3.53
N LEU A 17 2.28 -8.69 -3.59
CA LEU A 17 3.54 -8.68 -2.86
C LEU A 17 3.24 -8.17 -1.45
N ILE A 18 3.66 -8.90 -0.42
CA ILE A 18 3.25 -8.67 0.96
C ILE A 18 4.49 -8.57 1.83
N TRP A 19 4.64 -7.44 2.52
CA TRP A 19 5.65 -7.27 3.56
C TRP A 19 4.98 -7.20 4.93
N GLU A 20 5.51 -7.93 5.90
CA GLU A 20 4.93 -8.03 7.24
C GLU A 20 6.01 -7.81 8.31
N VAL A 21 5.71 -7.03 9.33
CA VAL A 21 6.47 -7.03 10.58
C VAL A 21 5.85 -8.06 11.50
N ILE A 22 6.63 -9.07 11.86
CA ILE A 22 6.21 -10.11 12.80
C ILE A 22 6.95 -9.97 14.13
N GLU A 23 6.18 -9.96 15.22
CA GLU A 23 6.63 -9.99 16.61
C GLU A 23 5.85 -11.05 17.37
N ASP A 24 6.53 -11.89 18.16
CA ASP A 24 5.92 -12.97 18.97
C ASP A 24 4.95 -13.88 18.20
N GLY A 25 5.22 -14.07 16.90
CA GLY A 25 4.39 -14.89 16.00
C GLY A 25 3.11 -14.20 15.50
N GLN A 26 2.93 -12.91 15.78
CA GLN A 26 1.82 -12.09 15.33
C GLN A 26 2.29 -11.05 14.30
N VAL A 27 1.48 -10.82 13.27
CA VAL A 27 1.67 -9.70 12.35
C VAL A 27 1.24 -8.43 13.09
N ILE A 28 2.15 -7.46 13.18
CA ILE A 28 1.90 -6.17 13.84
C ILE A 28 1.83 -4.99 12.87
N ALA A 29 2.32 -5.19 11.65
CA ALA A 29 2.23 -4.25 10.55
C ALA A 29 2.34 -5.01 9.23
N GLU A 30 1.66 -4.53 8.20
CA GLU A 30 1.60 -5.18 6.90
C GLU A 30 1.46 -4.15 5.77
N LEU A 31 2.09 -4.44 4.64
CA LEU A 31 2.03 -3.69 3.40
C LEU A 31 1.67 -4.64 2.26
N TYR A 32 0.58 -4.31 1.57
CA TYR A 32 0.07 -5.04 0.42
C TYR A 32 0.27 -4.21 -0.84
N VAL A 33 0.91 -4.81 -1.83
CA VAL A 33 1.19 -4.19 -3.12
C VAL A 33 0.69 -5.10 -4.22
N ALA A 34 -0.07 -4.57 -5.17
CA ALA A 34 -0.51 -5.30 -6.33
C ALA A 34 0.71 -5.81 -7.13
N ALA A 35 0.86 -7.12 -7.28
CA ALA A 35 2.02 -7.70 -7.97
C ALA A 35 2.04 -7.37 -9.47
N ALA A 36 0.90 -6.96 -10.04
CA ALA A 36 0.76 -6.64 -11.46
C ALA A 36 1.43 -5.31 -11.86
N ASN A 37 1.35 -4.28 -11.00
CA ASN A 37 1.76 -2.93 -11.34
C ASN A 37 2.47 -2.17 -10.20
N GLY A 38 2.64 -2.77 -9.03
CA GLY A 38 3.34 -2.12 -7.91
C GLY A 38 2.50 -1.10 -7.13
N LEU A 39 1.19 -1.02 -7.38
CA LEU A 39 0.31 -0.11 -6.64
C LEU A 39 0.15 -0.57 -5.18
N ILE A 40 0.35 0.33 -4.22
CA ILE A 40 0.02 0.07 -2.81
C ILE A 40 -1.49 -0.08 -2.69
N MET A 41 -1.91 -1.27 -2.26
CA MET A 41 -3.32 -1.61 -2.06
C MET A 41 -3.77 -1.36 -0.63
N ASN A 42 -2.86 -1.57 0.33
CA ASN A 42 -3.11 -1.30 1.74
C ASN A 42 -1.79 -1.20 2.51
N ILE A 43 -1.78 -0.37 3.54
CA ILE A 43 -0.74 -0.35 4.57
C ILE A 43 -1.40 -0.20 5.93
N SER A 44 -1.06 -1.07 6.88
CA SER A 44 -1.65 -1.04 8.22
C SER A 44 -0.61 -1.35 9.28
N VAL A 45 -0.82 -0.77 10.47
CA VAL A 45 -0.04 -1.02 11.68
C VAL A 45 -1.04 -1.14 12.82
N ASN A 46 -0.88 -2.17 13.65
CA ASN A 46 -1.67 -2.33 14.87
C ASN A 46 -1.65 -1.04 15.69
N GLU A 47 -2.81 -0.63 16.21
CA GLU A 47 -2.99 0.69 16.86
C GLU A 47 -1.95 0.93 17.98
N ASP A 48 -1.70 -0.07 18.82
CA ASP A 48 -0.73 0.00 19.92
C ASP A 48 0.74 0.06 19.46
N ARG A 49 1.00 -0.08 18.16
CA ARG A 49 2.33 -0.05 17.52
C ARG A 49 2.50 1.12 16.55
N GLN A 50 1.50 2.00 16.43
CA GLN A 50 1.58 3.16 15.57
C GLN A 50 2.61 4.18 16.10
N GLY A 51 3.25 4.92 15.20
CA GLY A 51 4.29 5.89 15.54
C GLY A 51 5.68 5.30 15.83
N GLU A 52 5.83 3.97 15.83
CA GLU A 52 7.12 3.30 16.05
C GLU A 52 7.97 3.16 14.77
N GLY A 53 7.45 3.58 13.61
CA GLY A 53 8.16 3.57 12.32
C GLY A 53 7.98 2.30 11.48
N HIS A 54 7.12 1.35 11.89
CA HIS A 54 6.89 0.09 11.16
C HIS A 54 6.41 0.30 9.72
N ALA A 55 5.45 1.21 9.49
CA ALA A 55 4.96 1.54 8.15
C ALA A 55 6.07 2.04 7.21
N ARG A 56 6.94 2.92 7.71
CA ARG A 56 8.12 3.39 6.97
C ARG A 56 9.06 2.24 6.65
N ALA A 57 9.36 1.39 7.64
CA ALA A 57 10.29 0.27 7.45
C ALA A 57 9.77 -0.73 6.40
N LEU A 58 8.46 -0.98 6.35
CA LEU A 58 7.83 -1.80 5.32
C LEU A 58 7.95 -1.18 3.93
N TYR A 59 7.66 0.11 3.80
CA TYR A 59 7.77 0.82 2.52
C TYR A 59 9.20 0.88 2.00
N GLU A 60 10.17 1.14 2.87
CA GLU A 60 11.59 1.12 2.51
C GLU A 60 12.06 -0.28 2.09
N ALA A 61 11.58 -1.33 2.76
CA ALA A 61 11.87 -2.70 2.36
C ALA A 61 11.28 -3.06 0.98
N ALA A 62 10.07 -2.56 0.69
CA ALA A 62 9.41 -2.77 -0.60
C ALA A 62 10.13 -2.02 -1.73
N THR A 63 10.37 -0.72 -1.56
CA THR A 63 11.03 0.13 -2.58
C THR A 63 12.50 -0.23 -2.82
N ALA A 64 13.17 -0.85 -1.84
CA ALA A 64 14.52 -1.39 -2.04
C ALA A 64 14.58 -2.54 -3.06
N THR A 65 13.44 -3.18 -3.38
CA THR A 65 13.40 -4.40 -4.20
C THR A 65 12.44 -4.33 -5.39
N HIS A 66 11.45 -3.46 -5.35
CA HIS A 66 10.42 -3.33 -6.37
C HIS A 66 10.11 -1.86 -6.64
N THR A 67 9.58 -1.57 -7.84
CA THR A 67 8.93 -0.28 -8.11
C THR A 67 7.58 -0.28 -7.41
N ILE A 68 7.37 0.70 -6.53
CA ILE A 68 6.15 0.84 -5.71
C ILE A 68 5.55 2.20 -5.98
N TYR A 69 4.23 2.24 -6.14
CA TYR A 69 3.48 3.46 -6.35
C TYR A 69 2.48 3.71 -5.22
N HIS A 70 2.42 4.95 -4.75
CA HIS A 70 1.27 5.42 -3.98
C HIS A 70 0.04 5.50 -4.89
N VAL A 71 -1.13 5.24 -4.31
CA VAL A 71 -2.39 5.53 -4.97
C VAL A 71 -2.61 7.05 -5.02
N PRO A 72 -3.22 7.60 -6.08
CA PRO A 72 -3.61 9.00 -6.13
C PRO A 72 -4.46 9.42 -4.93
N ALA A 73 -4.48 10.73 -4.62
CA ALA A 73 -5.14 11.26 -3.44
C ALA A 73 -6.63 10.87 -3.33
N TRP A 74 -7.34 10.74 -4.45
CA TRP A 74 -8.74 10.30 -4.47
C TRP A 74 -8.94 8.86 -3.97
N GLY A 75 -7.90 8.01 -4.05
CA GLY A 75 -7.91 6.62 -3.61
C GLY A 75 -7.32 6.41 -2.22
N CYS A 76 -6.83 7.49 -1.58
CA CYS A 76 -6.25 7.44 -0.23
C CYS A 76 -7.31 7.66 0.85
N THR A 77 -7.12 7.00 2.00
CA THR A 77 -7.64 7.51 3.27
C THR A 77 -6.84 8.73 3.71
N GLU A 78 -7.32 9.49 4.72
CA GLU A 78 -6.55 10.62 5.28
C GLU A 78 -5.17 10.16 5.80
N ASP A 79 -5.13 9.06 6.54
CA ASP A 79 -3.88 8.46 7.03
C ASP A 79 -2.98 7.96 5.89
N GLY A 80 -3.58 7.37 4.85
CA GLY A 80 -2.85 6.91 3.67
C GLY A 80 -2.22 8.06 2.88
N LEU A 81 -2.94 9.18 2.75
CA LEU A 81 -2.44 10.39 2.11
C LEU A 81 -1.30 11.00 2.93
N ALA A 82 -1.50 11.16 4.25
CA ALA A 82 -0.46 11.67 5.14
C ALA A 82 0.80 10.78 5.12
N PHE A 83 0.62 9.47 5.05
CA PHE A 83 1.72 8.52 4.88
C PHE A 83 2.44 8.71 3.54
N ALA A 84 1.71 8.81 2.43
CA ALA A 84 2.27 9.03 1.10
C ALA A 84 3.07 10.34 1.05
N GLU A 85 2.53 11.43 1.60
CA GLU A 85 3.23 12.72 1.69
C GLU A 85 4.50 12.63 2.55
N ALA A 86 4.45 11.89 3.66
CA ALA A 86 5.59 11.74 4.58
C ALA A 86 6.71 10.87 4.01
N MET A 87 6.39 9.88 3.18
CA MET A 87 7.37 9.03 2.51
C MET A 87 7.90 9.64 1.22
N GLY A 88 7.09 10.44 0.53
CA GLY A 88 7.34 10.84 -0.85
C GLY A 88 7.27 9.62 -1.78
N GLY A 89 8.10 9.61 -2.82
CA GLY A 89 8.08 8.55 -3.83
C GLY A 89 7.10 8.84 -4.96
N GLU A 90 6.89 7.84 -5.81
CA GLU A 90 6.07 7.98 -7.01
C GLU A 90 4.60 7.67 -6.70
N THR A 91 3.71 8.51 -7.20
CA THR A 91 2.27 8.25 -7.24
C THR A 91 1.93 7.72 -8.62
N MET A 92 1.12 6.66 -8.68
CA MET A 92 0.64 6.13 -9.95
C MET A 92 -0.16 7.19 -10.69
N ASP A 93 -0.11 7.18 -12.02
CA ASP A 93 -0.97 8.03 -12.84
C ASP A 93 -2.45 7.80 -12.50
N GLU A 94 -3.25 8.87 -12.55
CA GLU A 94 -4.65 8.81 -12.14
C GLU A 94 -5.47 7.86 -13.03
N GLU A 95 -5.29 7.91 -14.35
CA GLU A 95 -6.02 7.05 -15.29
C GLU A 95 -5.58 5.59 -15.13
N GLU A 96 -4.28 5.35 -14.94
CA GLU A 96 -3.74 4.01 -14.72
C GLU A 96 -4.27 3.40 -13.41
N ALA A 97 -4.22 4.15 -12.31
CA ALA A 97 -4.73 3.71 -11.02
C ALA A 97 -6.24 3.46 -11.08
N ALA A 98 -7.00 4.35 -11.72
CA ALA A 98 -8.44 4.20 -11.89
C ALA A 98 -8.81 2.97 -12.72
N ALA A 99 -8.11 2.76 -13.85
CA ALA A 99 -8.31 1.58 -14.69
C ALA A 99 -8.01 0.28 -13.94
N PHE A 100 -6.95 0.27 -13.11
CA PHE A 100 -6.58 -0.89 -12.31
C PHE A 100 -7.59 -1.17 -11.18
N LEU A 101 -8.02 -0.12 -10.47
CA LEU A 101 -8.97 -0.22 -9.36
C LEU A 101 -10.44 -0.33 -9.81
N GLY A 102 -10.71 -0.20 -11.11
CA GLY A 102 -12.07 -0.20 -11.66
C GLY A 102 -12.89 1.03 -11.25
N VAL A 103 -12.23 2.15 -11.00
CA VAL A 103 -12.84 3.43 -10.60
C VAL A 103 -13.10 4.27 -11.85
N ASP A 104 -14.29 4.86 -11.96
CA ASP A 104 -14.61 5.85 -12.99
C ASP A 104 -14.29 7.25 -12.46
N LEU A 105 -13.24 7.90 -12.97
CA LEU A 105 -12.82 9.21 -12.50
C LEU A 105 -13.84 10.33 -12.78
N SER A 106 -14.74 10.14 -13.75
CA SER A 106 -15.74 11.16 -14.09
C SER A 106 -16.71 11.45 -12.93
N ILE A 107 -16.77 10.58 -11.92
CA ILE A 107 -17.54 10.81 -10.69
C ILE A 107 -16.98 11.97 -9.85
N PHE A 108 -15.70 12.31 -10.02
CA PHE A 108 -15.03 13.39 -9.28
C PHE A 108 -15.09 14.74 -10.02
N ASP A 109 -15.29 14.72 -11.35
CA ASP A 109 -15.41 15.94 -12.18
C ASP A 109 -16.80 16.61 -12.10
N ALA A 110 -17.77 15.98 -11.44
CA ALA A 110 -19.16 16.46 -11.35
C ALA A 110 -19.43 17.43 -10.17
N ALA A 111 -18.39 17.96 -9.52
CA ALA A 111 -18.47 18.83 -8.34
C ALA A 111 -18.34 20.33 -8.66
#